data_AF-A0A3M2YSW2-F1
#
_entry.id   AF-A0A3M2YSW2-F1
#
_cell.length_a   1.000
_cell.length_b   1.000
_cell.length_c   1.000
_cell.angle_alpha   90.00
_cell.angle_beta   90.00
_cell.angle_gamma   90.00
#
_symmetry.space_group_name_H-M   'P 1'
#
loop_
_entity.id
_entity.type
_entity.pdbx_description
1 polymer ?
#
loop_
_entity_poly.entity_id
_entity_poly.type
_entity_poly.pdbx_seq_one_letter_code
_entity_poly.pdbx_strand_id
1 'polypeptide(L)' 'MAGLDEPTRLVQAFKAPENGQGHGDYLQLIDAENTRQLSEFAREQRVTLNTLVQSAWLLVLQRYTGQSSVT' A
#
# COMPACT_ATOMS: atom_id res chain seq x y z
N MET A 1 19.92 -0.44 -17.39
CA MET A 1 19.36 -1.45 -16.47
C MET A 1 19.44 -0.84 -15.08
N ALA A 2 18.45 -0.06 -14.69
CA ALA A 2 18.44 0.58 -13.37
C ALA A 2 18.15 -0.53 -12.35
N GLY A 3 19.10 -0.78 -11.45
CA GLY A 3 18.90 -1.68 -10.33
C GLY A 3 17.74 -1.17 -9.48
N LEU A 4 16.93 -2.09 -8.98
CA LEU A 4 16.00 -1.80 -7.91
C LEU A 4 16.86 -1.50 -6.66
N ASP A 5 17.13 -0.22 -6.41
CA ASP A 5 17.87 0.25 -5.23
C ASP A 5 17.03 0.00 -3.97
N GLU A 6 17.18 -1.21 -3.44
CA GLU A 6 16.64 -1.79 -2.21
C GLU A 6 15.09 -1.86 -2.05
N PRO A 7 14.56 -2.98 -1.51
CA PRO A 7 13.15 -3.04 -1.09
C PRO A 7 12.84 -1.92 -0.10
N THR A 8 11.69 -1.24 -0.26
CA THR A 8 11.24 -0.21 0.68
C THR A 8 11.15 -0.79 2.10
N ARG A 9 12.16 -0.54 2.95
CA ARG A 9 12.24 -1.07 4.32
C ARG A 9 11.27 -0.34 5.24
N LEU A 10 10.04 -0.84 5.30
CA LEU A 10 9.00 -0.33 6.18
C LEU A 10 9.31 -0.45 7.68
N VAL A 11 10.17 -1.40 8.06
CA VAL A 11 10.51 -1.69 9.46
C VAL A 11 11.12 -0.49 10.22
N GLN A 12 11.69 0.50 9.53
CA GLN A 12 12.22 1.71 10.18
C GLN A 12 11.13 2.72 10.55
N ALA A 13 9.94 2.64 9.93
CA ALA A 13 8.79 3.49 10.23
C ALA A 13 8.04 3.05 11.50
N PHE A 14 8.18 1.79 11.90
CA PHE A 14 7.45 1.19 13.01
C PHE A 14 8.40 0.93 14.18
N LYS A 15 7.97 1.27 15.40
CA LYS A 15 8.73 0.95 16.61
C LYS A 15 8.81 -0.57 16.75
N ALA A 16 10.02 -1.11 16.92
CA ALA A 16 10.21 -2.54 17.07
C ALA A 16 9.36 -3.08 18.25
N PRO A 17 8.59 -4.15 18.06
CA PRO A 17 7.80 -4.73 19.14
C PRO A 17 8.75 -5.30 20.21
N GLU A 18 8.52 -4.97 21.49
CA GLU A 18 9.42 -5.34 22.58
C GLU A 18 9.50 -6.86 22.81
N ASN A 19 8.49 -7.65 22.41
CA ASN A 19 8.44 -9.12 22.54
C ASN A 19 7.38 -9.77 21.61
N GLY A 20 7.46 -9.59 20.29
CA GLY A 20 6.45 -10.11 19.34
C GLY A 20 7.02 -10.99 18.23
N GLN A 21 6.28 -12.05 17.84
CA GLN A 21 6.49 -12.74 16.56
C GLN A 21 6.46 -11.71 15.42
N GLY A 22 7.56 -11.61 14.65
CA GLY A 22 7.79 -10.53 13.68
C GLY A 22 6.94 -10.58 12.40
N HIS A 23 5.93 -11.45 12.32
CA HIS A 23 5.09 -11.63 11.15
C HIS A 23 3.66 -11.99 11.57
N GLY A 24 2.67 -11.36 10.94
CA GLY A 24 1.26 -11.66 11.12
C GLY A 24 0.48 -11.26 9.87
N ASP A 25 -0.51 -12.07 9.51
CA ASP A 25 -1.40 -11.79 8.38
C ASP A 25 -2.54 -10.87 8.83
N TYR A 26 -2.75 -9.79 8.10
CA TYR A 26 -3.90 -8.91 8.26
C TYR A 26 -4.72 -8.92 6.98
N LEU A 27 -5.91 -9.51 7.04
CA LEU A 27 -6.83 -9.59 5.90
C LEU A 27 -8.04 -8.69 6.17
N GLN A 28 -8.24 -7.71 5.30
CA GLN A 28 -9.41 -6.85 5.32
C GLN A 28 -10.25 -7.09 4.07
N LEU A 29 -11.51 -7.48 4.27
CA LEU A 29 -12.47 -7.63 3.19
C LEU A 29 -13.12 -6.28 2.91
N ILE A 30 -13.16 -5.91 1.63
CA ILE A 30 -13.94 -4.77 1.15
C ILE A 30 -15.24 -5.33 0.58
N ASP A 31 -16.38 -4.86 1.07
CA ASP A 31 -17.68 -5.35 0.62
C ASP A 31 -17.97 -4.97 -0.84
N ALA A 32 -19.06 -5.54 -1.38
CA ALA A 32 -19.44 -5.36 -2.77
C ALA A 32 -19.76 -3.91 -3.14
N GLU A 33 -20.35 -3.14 -2.23
CA GLU A 33 -20.74 -1.76 -2.50
C GLU A 33 -19.52 -0.84 -2.54
N ASN A 34 -18.61 -1.00 -1.58
CA ASN A 34 -17.33 -0.29 -1.58
C ASN A 34 -16.47 -0.67 -2.79
N THR A 35 -16.47 -1.95 -3.18
CA THR A 35 -15.76 -2.41 -4.39
C THR A 35 -16.36 -1.80 -5.66
N ARG A 36 -17.68 -1.66 -5.73
CA ARG A 36 -18.38 -1.00 -6.85
C ARG A 36 -17.97 0.46 -6.97
N GLN A 37 -18.00 1.20 -5.86
CA GLN A 37 -17.61 2.61 -5.84
C GLN A 37 -16.14 2.82 -6.25
N LEU A 38 -15.23 1.99 -5.77
CA LEU A 38 -13.82 2.03 -6.17
C LEU A 38 -13.64 1.73 -7.67
N SER A 39 -14.43 0.80 -8.21
CA SER A 39 -14.38 0.44 -9.63
C SER A 39 -14.91 1.56 -10.52
N GLU A 40 -15.97 2.25 -10.09
CA GLU A 40 -16.52 3.42 -10.78
C GLU A 40 -15.51 4.58 -10.78
N PHE A 41 -14.91 4.87 -9.63
CA PHE A 41 -13.86 5.87 -9.51
C PHE A 41 -12.67 5.56 -10.43
N ALA A 42 -12.18 4.32 -10.43
CA ALA A 42 -11.07 3.92 -11.31
C ALA A 42 -11.41 4.16 -12.79
N ARG A 43 -12.64 3.83 -13.20
CA ARG A 43 -13.13 4.06 -14.56
C ARG A 43 -13.19 5.55 -14.91
N GLU A 44 -13.68 6.40 -14.01
CA GLU A 44 -13.72 7.85 -14.19
C GLU A 44 -12.32 8.44 -14.37
N GLN A 45 -11.35 7.92 -13.61
CA GLN A 45 -9.94 8.31 -13.71
C GLN A 45 -9.18 7.58 -14.85
N ARG A 46 -9.86 6.74 -15.65
CA ARG A 46 -9.30 5.95 -16.76
C ARG A 46 -8.13 5.05 -16.35
N VAL A 47 -8.18 4.49 -15.14
CA VAL A 47 -7.22 3.51 -14.62
C VAL A 47 -7.92 2.20 -14.28
N THR A 48 -7.13 1.14 -14.07
CA THR A 48 -7.68 -0.13 -13.56
C THR A 48 -7.85 -0.07 -12.04
N LEU A 49 -8.75 -0.89 -11.49
CA LEU A 49 -8.90 -1.03 -10.03
C LEU A 49 -7.58 -1.46 -9.36
N ASN A 50 -6.81 -2.33 -10.02
CA ASN A 50 -5.49 -2.75 -9.53
C ASN A 50 -4.52 -1.56 -9.40
N THR A 51 -4.45 -0.70 -10.42
CA THR A 51 -3.63 0.52 -10.40
C THR A 51 -4.07 1.49 -9.31
N LEU A 52 -5.38 1.62 -9.09
CA LEU A 52 -5.91 2.43 -8.00
C LEU A 52 -5.46 1.90 -6.63
N VAL A 53 -5.60 0.59 -6.39
CA VAL A 53 -5.20 -0.05 -5.13
C VAL A 53 -3.69 0.07 -4.90
N GLN A 54 -2.88 -0.14 -5.93
CA GLN A 54 -1.42 0.05 -5.86
C GLN A 54 -1.07 1.50 -5.50
N SER A 55 -1.74 2.48 -6.10
CA SER A 55 -1.52 3.90 -5.80
C SER A 55 -1.92 4.26 -4.37
N ALA A 56 -3.06 3.74 -3.89
CA ALA A 56 -3.50 3.90 -2.51
C ALA A 56 -2.49 3.28 -1.52
N TRP A 57 -1.95 2.10 -1.86
CA TRP A 57 -0.91 1.47 -1.06
C TRP A 57 0.37 2.31 -1.01
N LEU A 58 0.82 2.85 -2.14
CA LEU A 58 1.97 3.77 -2.17
C LEU A 58 1.75 4.99 -1.26
N LEU A 59 0.56 5.61 -1.27
CA LEU A 59 0.25 6.73 -0.37
C LEU A 59 0.30 6.34 1.11
N VAL A 60 -0.20 5.15 1.45
CA VAL A 60 -0.09 4.59 2.80
C VAL A 60 1.38 4.42 3.18
N LEU A 61 2.16 3.77 2.33
CA LEU A 61 3.60 3.57 2.55
C LEU A 61 4.33 4.89 2.74
N GLN A 62 4.12 5.87 1.85
CA GLN A 62 4.73 7.21 1.95
C GLN A 62 4.40 7.90 3.27
N ARG A 63 3.14 7.79 3.74
CA ARG A 63 2.71 8.38 5.01
C ARG A 63 3.43 7.76 6.21
N TYR A 64 3.71 6.46 6.16
CA TYR A 64 4.41 5.77 7.24
C TYR A 64 5.93 5.93 7.14
N THR A 65 6.52 5.94 5.95
CA THR A 65 7.98 6.05 5.76
C THR A 65 8.52 7.48 5.75
N GLY A 66 7.65 8.48 5.59
CA GLY A 66 8.06 9.89 5.42
C GLY A 66 8.83 10.15 4.12
N GLN A 67 8.92 9.17 3.22
CA GLN A 67 9.60 9.28 1.93
C GLN A 67 8.60 9.70 0.86
N SER A 68 8.93 10.76 0.11
CA SER A 68 8.08 11.33 -0.94
C SER A 68 7.95 10.43 -2.18
N SER A 69 8.76 9.36 -2.27
CA SER A 69 8.81 8.41 -3.37
C SER A 69 9.10 7.02 -2.81
N VAL A 70 8.22 6.06 -3.15
CA VAL A 70 8.37 4.64 -2.85
C VAL A 70 8.48 4.00 -4.23
N THR A 71 9.69 3.62 -4.64
CA THR A 71 10.03 3.08 -5.97
C THR A 71 10.34 1.60 -5.91
#